data_AF-A0A431UY64-F1
#
_entry.id   AF-A0A431UY64-F1
#
_cell.length_a   1.000
_cell.length_b   1.000
_cell.length_c   1.000
_cell.angle_alpha   90.00
_cell.angle_beta   90.00
_cell.angle_gamma   90.00
#
_symmetry.space_group_name_H-M   'P 1'
#
loop_
_entity.id
_entity.type
_entity.pdbx_description
1 polymer ?
#
loop_
_entity_poly.entity_id
_entity_poly.type
_entity_poly.pdbx_seq_one_letter_code
_entity_poly.pdbx_strand_id
1 'polypeptide(L)'
;MRWNVLYLTLLFSMILIVGCSNNEVLENSTDLKDENYSVRKIAWDFLHKKGWNDTANKDWETAVVTTIIVDNYVELLDQNYEGKEVLAVSFKDKENTVVGTPIILVDIDSNKVVGYIPSE
;
A
#
# COMPACT_ATOMS: atom_id res chain seq x y z
N MET A 1 -65.14 -26.91 4.46
CA MET A 1 -63.85 -26.46 5.05
C MET A 1 -62.77 -27.41 4.55
N ARG A 2 -61.62 -26.89 4.09
CA ARG A 2 -60.36 -27.64 3.82
C ARG A 2 -60.28 -28.41 2.49
N TRP A 3 -60.48 -27.74 1.36
CA TRP A 3 -60.12 -28.29 0.04
C TRP A 3 -59.72 -27.13 -0.87
N ASN A 4 -58.52 -26.57 -0.63
CA ASN A 4 -57.83 -25.66 -1.56
C ASN A 4 -56.41 -25.25 -1.11
N VAL A 5 -55.87 -25.82 -0.02
CA VAL A 5 -54.55 -25.42 0.52
C VAL A 5 -53.41 -26.32 0.02
N LEU A 6 -53.67 -27.25 -0.91
CA LEU A 6 -52.64 -28.18 -1.42
C LEU A 6 -51.98 -27.74 -2.74
N TYR A 7 -52.41 -26.62 -3.33
CA TYR A 7 -51.87 -26.14 -4.62
C TYR A 7 -50.94 -24.93 -4.51
N LEU A 8 -50.63 -24.45 -3.30
CA LEU A 8 -49.79 -23.25 -3.11
C LEU A 8 -48.35 -23.54 -2.66
N THR A 9 -47.97 -24.80 -2.43
CA THR A 9 -46.62 -25.14 -1.93
C THR A 9 -45.70 -25.73 -3.01
N LEU A 10 -46.17 -25.95 -4.23
CA LEU A 10 -45.37 -26.58 -5.30
C LEU A 10 -44.63 -25.58 -6.20
N LEU A 11 -44.76 -24.25 -5.97
CA LEU A 11 -44.17 -23.24 -6.87
C LEU A 11 -42.89 -22.57 -6.35
N PHE A 12 -42.40 -22.92 -5.15
CA PHE A 12 -41.36 -22.11 -4.47
C PHE A 12 -39.99 -22.79 -4.28
N SER A 13 -39.78 -24.02 -4.73
CA SER A 13 -38.52 -24.74 -4.41
C SER A 13 -37.56 -24.98 -5.58
N MET A 14 -37.77 -24.37 -6.75
CA MET A 14 -36.97 -24.67 -7.95
C MET A 14 -35.98 -23.58 -8.39
N ILE A 15 -35.58 -22.66 -7.50
CA ILE A 15 -34.62 -21.57 -7.85
C ILE A 15 -33.22 -21.76 -7.23
N LEU A 16 -32.97 -22.80 -6.44
CA LEU A 16 -31.67 -22.93 -5.73
C LEU A 16 -30.70 -23.96 -6.32
N ILE A 17 -30.58 -24.05 -7.65
CA ILE A 17 -29.43 -24.73 -8.26
C ILE A 17 -28.94 -23.96 -9.49
N VAL A 18 -28.36 -22.78 -9.27
CA VAL A 18 -27.26 -22.29 -10.12
C VAL A 18 -25.98 -22.58 -9.34
N GLY A 19 -25.51 -23.82 -9.45
CA GLY A 19 -24.16 -24.19 -9.02
C GLY A 19 -23.15 -23.58 -10.00
N CYS A 20 -22.10 -22.97 -9.46
CA CYS A 20 -21.03 -22.31 -10.18
C CYS A 20 -20.55 -23.14 -11.39
N SER A 21 -20.95 -22.74 -12.59
CA SER A 21 -20.15 -22.98 -13.79
C SER A 21 -19.23 -21.78 -13.92
N ASN A 22 -18.04 -21.89 -13.36
CA ASN A 22 -16.85 -21.44 -14.04
C ASN A 22 -15.67 -22.16 -13.39
N ASN A 23 -15.07 -23.08 -14.13
CA ASN A 23 -13.67 -23.39 -13.93
C ASN A 23 -12.91 -22.14 -14.32
N GLU A 24 -12.83 -21.19 -13.40
CA GLU A 24 -11.75 -20.21 -13.45
C GLU A 24 -10.53 -21.02 -13.03
N VAL A 25 -9.92 -21.62 -14.04
CA VAL A 25 -8.47 -21.70 -14.10
C VAL A 25 -8.00 -20.28 -13.80
N LEU A 26 -7.77 -20.02 -12.52
CA LEU A 26 -7.14 -18.80 -12.02
C LEU A 26 -5.64 -18.92 -12.33
N GLU A 27 -5.32 -19.15 -13.60
CA GLU A 27 -4.12 -18.65 -14.25
C GLU A 27 -4.56 -17.44 -15.06
N ASN A 28 -4.77 -16.33 -14.37
CA ASN A 28 -4.41 -15.06 -14.97
C ASN A 28 -3.56 -14.32 -13.95
N SER A 29 -2.27 -14.46 -14.16
CA SER A 29 -1.15 -13.72 -13.59
C SER A 29 -1.29 -12.23 -13.91
N THR A 30 -2.29 -11.60 -13.33
CA THR A 30 -2.38 -10.15 -13.18
C THR A 30 -2.14 -9.81 -11.73
N ASP A 31 -0.93 -9.30 -11.49
CA ASP A 31 -0.79 -8.16 -10.60
C ASP A 31 -1.11 -8.46 -9.13
N LEU A 32 -0.32 -9.35 -8.52
CA LEU A 32 0.06 -9.14 -7.12
C LEU A 32 0.86 -7.82 -7.08
N LYS A 33 0.18 -6.67 -7.19
CA LYS A 33 0.79 -5.40 -6.85
C LYS A 33 1.25 -5.56 -5.42
N ASP A 34 2.56 -5.59 -5.24
CA ASP A 34 3.21 -5.43 -3.95
C ASP A 34 2.42 -4.38 -3.16
N GLU A 35 1.91 -4.75 -1.99
CA GLU A 35 1.09 -3.89 -1.13
C GLU A 35 1.76 -2.52 -0.90
N ASN A 36 3.09 -2.49 -1.02
CA ASN A 36 3.91 -1.30 -0.84
C ASN A 36 4.28 -0.56 -2.12
N TYR A 37 3.85 -1.02 -3.31
CA TYR A 37 4.19 -0.38 -4.58
C TYR A 37 3.79 1.10 -4.59
N SER A 38 2.58 1.41 -4.12
CA SER A 38 2.07 2.77 -3.99
C SER A 38 2.95 3.61 -3.06
N VAL A 39 3.28 3.08 -1.89
CA VAL A 39 4.09 3.75 -0.86
C VAL A 39 5.50 4.07 -1.37
N ARG A 40 6.16 3.09 -2.01
CA ARG A 40 7.48 3.30 -2.63
C ARG A 40 7.42 4.37 -3.71
N LYS A 41 6.37 4.37 -4.53
CA LYS A 41 6.18 5.35 -5.60
C LYS A 41 6.00 6.77 -5.06
N ILE A 42 5.17 6.93 -4.02
CA ILE A 42 4.92 8.22 -3.37
C ILE A 42 6.21 8.78 -2.77
N ALA A 43 6.97 7.95 -2.07
CA ALA A 43 8.24 8.35 -1.48
C ALA A 43 9.28 8.71 -2.57
N TRP A 44 9.31 7.97 -3.68
CA TRP A 44 10.19 8.26 -4.82
C TRP A 44 9.85 9.59 -5.50
N ASP A 45 8.56 9.84 -5.75
CA ASP A 45 8.10 11.09 -6.34
C ASP A 45 8.41 12.29 -5.41
N PHE A 46 8.39 12.09 -4.09
CA PHE A 46 8.80 13.08 -3.12
C PHE A 46 10.31 13.39 -3.19
N LEU A 47 11.19 12.39 -3.31
CA LEU A 47 12.63 12.61 -3.53
C LEU A 47 12.88 13.46 -4.78
N HIS A 48 12.18 13.16 -5.89
CA HIS A 48 12.26 13.95 -7.11
C HIS A 48 11.82 15.40 -6.90
N LYS A 49 10.69 15.62 -6.22
CA LYS A 49 10.19 16.97 -5.92
C LYS A 49 11.18 17.79 -5.09
N LYS A 50 11.95 17.14 -4.22
CA LYS A 50 12.99 17.77 -3.40
C LYS A 50 14.34 17.91 -4.10
N GLY A 51 14.53 17.27 -5.26
CA GLY A 51 15.82 17.21 -5.94
C GLY A 51 16.83 16.28 -5.26
N TRP A 52 16.36 15.33 -4.44
CA TRP A 52 17.19 14.37 -3.71
C TRP A 52 17.32 13.03 -4.44
N ASN A 53 16.61 12.84 -5.55
CA ASN A 53 16.63 11.58 -6.32
C ASN A 53 18.03 11.20 -6.87
N ASP A 54 18.98 12.14 -6.91
CA ASP A 54 20.33 11.88 -7.42
C ASP A 54 21.23 11.13 -6.43
N THR A 55 20.87 11.11 -5.14
CA THR A 55 21.56 10.34 -4.09
C THR A 55 21.14 8.87 -4.06
N ALA A 56 19.99 8.55 -4.66
CA ALA A 56 19.36 7.24 -4.62
C ALA A 56 19.65 6.42 -5.88
N ASN A 57 19.68 5.09 -5.72
CA ASN A 57 19.62 4.18 -6.84
C ASN A 57 18.25 4.30 -7.54
N LYS A 58 18.23 4.14 -8.88
CA LYS A 58 17.01 4.24 -9.69
C LYS A 58 16.03 3.08 -9.49
N ASP A 59 16.48 1.98 -8.89
CA ASP A 59 15.68 0.78 -8.63
C ASP A 59 14.74 0.98 -7.42
N TRP A 60 13.97 2.07 -7.42
CA TRP A 60 13.12 2.50 -6.31
C TRP A 60 12.05 1.47 -5.91
N GLU A 61 11.68 0.60 -6.84
CA GLU A 61 10.73 -0.51 -6.61
C GLU A 61 11.27 -1.51 -5.59
N THR A 62 12.58 -1.54 -5.34
CA THR A 62 13.24 -2.42 -4.36
C THR A 62 13.39 -1.77 -2.98
N ALA A 63 12.88 -0.55 -2.79
CA ALA A 63 12.99 0.18 -1.52
C ALA A 63 12.39 -0.62 -0.35
N VAL A 64 13.07 -0.56 0.79
CA VAL A 64 12.63 -1.25 2.00
C VAL A 64 11.57 -0.39 2.69
N VAL A 65 10.44 -0.99 3.04
CA VAL A 65 9.36 -0.35 3.79
C VAL A 65 9.27 -1.00 5.16
N THR A 66 9.41 -0.19 6.21
CA THR A 66 9.32 -0.62 7.62
C THR A 66 8.43 0.32 8.40
N THR A 67 7.72 -0.21 9.39
CA THR A 67 6.93 0.62 10.30
C THR A 67 7.79 1.17 11.43
N ILE A 68 7.67 2.46 11.72
CA ILE A 68 8.36 3.13 12.84
C ILE A 68 7.40 4.02 13.65
N ILE A 69 7.79 4.37 14.87
CA ILE A 69 7.13 5.42 15.64
C ILE A 69 7.95 6.71 15.44
N VAL A 70 7.28 7.79 15.07
CA VAL A 70 7.90 9.10 14.90
C VAL A 70 8.47 9.62 16.22
N ASP A 71 9.75 9.97 16.21
CA ASP A 71 10.49 10.55 17.33
C ASP A 71 11.23 11.84 16.93
N ASN A 72 12.15 12.29 17.79
CA ASN A 72 12.85 13.57 17.67
C ASN A 72 13.95 13.62 16.59
N TYR A 73 14.26 12.50 15.92
CA TYR A 73 15.27 12.47 14.84
C TYR A 73 14.66 12.70 13.45
N VAL A 74 13.34 12.91 13.39
CA VAL A 74 12.58 13.13 12.17
C VAL A 74 12.38 14.61 11.88
N GLU A 75 12.61 15.01 10.63
CA GLU A 75 12.12 16.29 10.12
C GLU A 75 10.66 16.15 9.68
N LEU A 76 9.74 16.55 10.55
CA LEU A 76 8.29 16.49 10.29
C LEU A 76 7.81 17.65 9.44
N LEU A 77 7.07 17.33 8.38
CA LEU A 77 6.29 18.28 7.58
C LEU A 77 4.95 18.60 8.25
N ASP A 78 4.46 17.70 9.10
CA ASP A 78 3.20 17.81 9.82
C ASP A 78 3.40 17.36 11.27
N GLN A 79 3.42 18.33 12.19
CA GLN A 79 3.71 18.09 13.61
C GLN A 79 2.65 17.23 14.31
N ASN A 80 1.47 17.06 13.71
CA ASN A 80 0.43 16.17 14.26
C ASN A 80 0.81 14.69 14.20
N TYR A 81 1.96 14.35 13.63
CA TYR A 81 2.48 12.98 13.53
C TYR A 81 3.50 12.60 14.60
N GLU A 82 3.86 13.51 15.51
CA GLU A 82 4.72 13.17 16.64
C GLU A 82 4.13 12.02 17.47
N GLY A 83 4.95 11.00 17.75
CA GLY A 83 4.54 9.80 18.48
C GLY A 83 3.57 8.87 17.73
N LYS A 84 3.27 9.14 16.45
CA LYS A 84 2.43 8.26 15.62
C LYS A 84 3.25 7.21 14.87
N GLU A 85 2.58 6.11 14.57
CA GLU A 85 3.11 5.06 13.72
C GLU A 85 3.02 5.46 12.24
N VAL A 86 4.11 5.28 11.50
CA VAL A 86 4.24 5.65 10.08
C VAL A 86 5.07 4.61 9.32
N LEU A 87 4.97 4.61 8.00
CA LEU A 87 5.84 3.83 7.12
C LEU A 87 7.11 4.62 6.80
N ALA A 88 8.26 4.03 7.08
CA ALA A 88 9.57 4.51 6.68
C ALA A 88 10.02 3.80 5.40
N VAL A 89 10.30 4.57 4.36
CA VAL A 89 10.76 4.09 3.05
C VAL A 89 12.24 4.41 2.88
N SER A 90 13.06 3.37 2.84
CA SER A 90 14.50 3.45 2.67
C SER A 90 14.90 3.02 1.26
N PHE A 91 15.54 3.92 0.52
CA PHE A 91 16.06 3.65 -0.81
C PHE A 91 17.53 3.27 -0.70
N LYS A 92 17.98 2.38 -1.58
CA LYS A 92 19.40 2.08 -1.70
C LYS A 92 20.13 3.32 -2.22
N ASP A 93 21.24 3.66 -1.58
CA ASP A 93 22.09 4.75 -2.05
C ASP A 93 22.73 4.45 -3.40
N LYS A 94 22.94 5.52 -4.15
CA LYS A 94 23.78 5.51 -5.34
C LYS A 94 25.24 5.35 -4.93
N GLU A 95 25.99 4.56 -5.68
CA GLU A 95 27.43 4.40 -5.44
C GLU A 95 28.17 5.74 -5.54
N ASN A 96 29.13 5.94 -4.65
CA ASN A 96 29.99 7.14 -4.58
C ASN A 96 29.24 8.46 -4.30
N THR A 97 28.06 8.41 -3.66
CA THR A 97 27.44 9.61 -3.08
C THR A 97 28.17 10.03 -1.79
N VAL A 98 28.30 11.34 -1.58
CA VAL A 98 28.90 11.89 -0.34
C VAL A 98 27.86 12.00 0.78
N VAL A 99 26.60 12.26 0.40
CA VAL A 99 25.44 12.33 1.30
C VAL A 99 24.53 11.18 0.94
N GLY A 100 24.09 10.40 1.94
CA GLY A 100 23.18 9.28 1.71
C GLY A 100 21.81 9.73 1.20
N THR A 101 20.90 8.79 0.97
CA THR A 101 19.51 9.09 0.62
C THR A 101 18.67 9.22 1.89
N PRO A 102 17.89 10.31 2.04
CA PRO A 102 16.99 10.45 3.17
C PRO A 102 15.94 9.32 3.21
N ILE A 103 15.55 8.93 4.43
CA ILE A 103 14.43 8.00 4.64
C ILE A 103 13.14 8.80 4.61
N ILE A 104 12.17 8.39 3.80
CA ILE A 104 10.90 9.14 3.64
C ILE A 104 9.82 8.51 4.51
N LEU A 105 9.07 9.35 5.23
CA LEU A 105 7.99 8.89 6.11
C LEU A 105 6.62 9.13 5.48
N VAL A 106 5.81 8.08 5.41
CA VAL A 106 4.50 8.06 4.79
C VAL A 106 3.45 7.61 5.80
N ASP A 107 2.35 8.34 5.88
CA ASP A 107 1.19 7.95 6.68
C ASP A 107 0.57 6.66 6.16
N ILE A 108 0.26 5.74 7.06
CA ILE A 108 -0.25 4.39 6.74
C ILE A 108 -1.62 4.49 6.05
N ASP A 109 -2.50 5.36 6.53
CA ASP A 109 -3.89 5.40 6.09
C ASP A 109 -4.08 6.27 4.83
N SER A 110 -3.49 7.46 4.82
CA SER A 110 -3.70 8.46 3.77
C SER A 110 -2.65 8.43 2.67
N ASN A 111 -1.58 7.65 2.81
CA ASN A 111 -0.47 7.61 1.86
C ASN A 111 0.17 9.00 1.60
N LYS A 112 0.11 9.89 2.60
CA LYS A 112 0.70 11.23 2.56
C LYS A 112 2.13 11.19 3.12
N VAL A 113 3.05 11.91 2.50
CA VAL A 113 4.39 12.12 3.11
C VAL A 113 4.27 13.08 4.29
N VAL A 114 4.71 12.63 5.46
CA VAL A 114 4.57 13.35 6.74
C VAL A 114 5.90 13.85 7.30
N GLY A 115 7.01 13.34 6.80
CA GLY A 115 8.35 13.73 7.23
C GLY A 115 9.44 12.97 6.49
N TYR A 116 10.67 13.17 6.93
CA TYR A 116 11.83 12.41 6.49
C TYR A 116 12.90 12.39 7.59
N ILE A 117 13.78 11.39 7.53
CA ILE A 117 15.00 11.34 8.33
C ILE A 117 16.15 11.73 7.39
N PRO A 118 16.86 12.84 7.66
CA PRO A 118 18.01 13.21 6.85
C PRO A 118 19.11 12.15 6.96
N SER A 119 19.79 11.91 5.85
CA SER A 119 21.01 11.12 5.77
C SER A 119 22.23 12.00 6.03
N GLU A 120 23.26 11.40 6.63
CA GLU A 120 24.58 12.03 6.77
C GLU A 120 25.36 12.05 5.43
#